data_AF-A0A1Y4R3X8-F1
#
_entry.id   AF-A0A1Y4R3X8-F1
#
_cell.length_a   1.000
_cell.length_b   1.000
_cell.length_c   1.000
_cell.angle_alpha   90.00
_cell.angle_beta   90.00
_cell.angle_gamma   90.00
#
_symmetry.space_group_name_H-M   'P 1'
#
loop_
_entity.id
_entity.type
_entity.pdbx_description
1 polymer ?
#
loop_
_entity_poly.entity_id
_entity_poly.type
_entity_poly.pdbx_seq_one_letter_code
_entity_poly.pdbx_strand_id
1 'polypeptide(L)' 'MKEVLNFVSTVTDLRQEKKVLHKMKDIILLVFFAMLANADDWVEMEVFGKEHEKFLRNYLELPNGIPS' A
#
# COMPACT_ATOMS: atom_id res chain seq x y z
N MET A 1 2.52 -5.14 -14.58
CA MET A 1 1.75 -4.81 -13.36
C MET A 1 0.95 -5.98 -12.79
N LYS A 2 0.20 -6.76 -13.60
CA LYS A 2 -0.57 -7.92 -13.10
C LYS A 2 0.28 -8.96 -12.34
N GLU A 3 1.48 -9.26 -12.82
CA GLU A 3 2.38 -10.23 -12.18
C GLU A 3 2.82 -9.80 -10.78
N VAL A 4 3.18 -8.53 -10.61
CA VAL A 4 3.54 -7.97 -9.30
C VAL A 4 2.35 -8.00 -8.34
N LEU A 5 1.14 -7.64 -8.81
CA LEU A 5 -0.09 -7.74 -8.01
C LEU A 5 -0.37 -9.18 -7.56
N ASN A 6 -0.19 -10.15 -8.45
CA ASN A 6 -0.37 -11.57 -8.14
C ASN A 6 0.66 -12.03 -7.11
N PHE A 7 1.94 -11.70 -7.31
CA PHE A 7 3.01 -12.05 -6.38
C PHE A 7 2.75 -11.48 -4.99
N VAL A 8 2.45 -10.18 -4.88
CA VAL A 8 2.16 -9.53 -3.58
C VAL A 8 0.92 -10.15 -2.92
N SER A 9 -0.05 -10.63 -3.69
CA SER A 9 -1.24 -11.32 -3.17
C SER A 9 -0.93 -12.70 -2.56
N THR A 10 0.24 -13.28 -2.82
CA THR A 10 0.69 -14.54 -2.19
C THR A 10 1.34 -14.35 -0.83
N VAL A 11 1.64 -13.10 -0.43
CA VAL A 11 2.28 -12.81 0.85
C VAL A 11 1.31 -13.14 1.99
N THR A 12 1.71 -14.06 2.86
CA THR A 12 0.95 -14.40 4.07
C THR A 12 1.00 -13.24 5.06
N ASP A 13 -0.18 -12.78 5.50
CA ASP A 13 -0.30 -11.74 6.52
C ASP A 13 -0.19 -12.36 7.92
N LEU A 14 0.97 -12.16 8.57
CA LEU A 14 1.24 -12.66 9.92
C LEU A 14 0.89 -11.64 11.02
N ARG A 15 0.23 -10.52 10.67
CA ARG A 15 -0.15 -9.51 11.66
C ARG A 15 -1.30 -10.02 12.52
N GLN A 16 -1.41 -9.46 13.72
CA GLN A 16 -2.51 -9.78 14.63
C GLN A 16 -3.85 -9.36 14.02
N GLU A 17 -4.72 -10.32 13.69
CA GLU A 17 -5.98 -10.10 12.95
C GLU A 17 -6.83 -8.93 13.48
N LYS A 18 -6.97 -8.83 14.81
CA LYS A 18 -7.77 -7.76 15.47
C LYS A 18 -7.18 -6.34 15.30
N LYS A 19 -5.97 -6.22 14.75
CA LYS A 19 -5.27 -4.94 14.52
C LYS A 19 -5.08 -4.64 13.04
N VAL A 20 -5.71 -5.39 12.14
CA VAL A 20 -5.58 -5.20 10.69
C VAL A 20 -6.71 -4.32 10.16
N LEU A 21 -6.40 -3.07 9.85
CA LEU A 21 -7.31 -2.18 9.10
C LEU A 21 -7.04 -2.24 7.59
N HIS A 22 -5.78 -2.32 7.18
CA HIS A 22 -5.40 -2.22 5.77
C HIS A 22 -4.93 -3.57 5.23
N LYS A 23 -5.31 -3.88 3.99
CA LYS A 23 -4.89 -5.13 3.33
C LYS A 23 -3.37 -5.14 3.17
N MET A 24 -2.74 -6.29 3.43
CA MET A 24 -1.28 -6.44 3.31
C MET A 24 -0.78 -6.01 1.92
N LYS A 25 -1.48 -6.45 0.86
CA LYS A 25 -1.14 -6.08 -0.52
C LYS A 25 -1.17 -4.57 -0.79
N ASP A 26 -2.11 -3.86 -0.17
CA ASP A 26 -2.28 -2.43 -0.39
C ASP A 26 -1.11 -1.66 0.25
N ILE A 27 -0.68 -2.08 1.45
CA ILE A 27 0.48 -1.51 2.15
C ILE A 27 1.76 -1.78 1.34
N ILE A 28 2.01 -3.03 0.94
CA ILE A 28 3.25 -3.39 0.23
C ILE A 28 3.39 -2.58 -1.06
N LEU A 29 2.30 -2.45 -1.83
CA LEU A 29 2.35 -1.70 -3.08
C LEU A 29 2.43 -0.18 -2.86
N LEU A 30 1.77 0.36 -1.84
CA LEU A 30 1.93 1.78 -1.49
C LEU A 30 3.39 2.08 -1.17
N VAL A 31 4.02 1.29 -0.31
CA VAL A 31 5.44 1.44 0.04
C VAL A 31 6.31 1.31 -1.21
N PHE A 32 6.06 0.32 -2.06
CA PHE A 32 6.82 0.15 -3.31
C PHE A 32 6.75 1.39 -4.21
N PHE A 33 5.55 1.96 -4.44
CA PHE A 33 5.41 3.16 -5.25
C PHE A 33 6.03 4.40 -4.60
N ALA A 34 5.87 4.56 -3.29
CA ALA A 34 6.43 5.68 -2.56
C ALA A 34 7.97 5.64 -2.55
N MET A 35 8.56 4.45 -2.37
CA MET A 35 10.01 4.24 -2.47
C MET A 35 10.54 4.58 -3.88
N LEU A 36 9.80 4.25 -4.94
CA LEU A 36 10.17 4.66 -6.31
C LEU A 36 10.07 6.18 -6.52
N ALA A 37 9.22 6.85 -5.75
CA ALA A 37 9.11 8.30 -5.73
C ALA A 37 10.09 8.97 -4.74
N ASN A 38 11.03 8.21 -4.18
CA ASN A 38 12.03 8.69 -3.22
C ASN A 38 11.42 9.25 -1.92
N ALA A 39 10.29 8.66 -1.48
CA ALA A 39 9.79 8.86 -0.12
C ALA A 39 10.56 7.93 0.84
N ASP A 40 11.32 8.51 1.75
CA ASP A 40 12.30 7.83 2.58
C ASP A 40 11.73 7.44 3.97
N ASP A 41 10.66 8.09 4.41
CA ASP A 41 10.00 7.79 5.68
C ASP A 41 8.47 7.58 5.57
N TRP A 42 7.85 7.10 6.65
CA TRP A 42 6.41 6.80 6.69
C TRP A 42 5.53 8.04 6.48
N VAL A 43 5.98 9.22 6.92
CA VAL A 43 5.24 10.47 6.76
C VAL A 43 5.23 10.87 5.29
N GLU A 44 6.38 10.77 4.62
CA GLU A 44 6.50 11.00 3.19
C GLU A 44 5.69 10.00 2.38
N MET A 45 5.66 8.72 2.79
CA MET A 45 4.80 7.70 2.16
C MET A 45 3.31 7.99 2.32
N GLU A 46 2.88 8.48 3.48
CA GLU A 46 1.50 8.89 3.71
C GLU A 46 1.13 10.10 2.84
N VAL A 47 2.01 11.10 2.76
CA VAL A 47 1.84 12.28 1.89
C VAL A 47 1.75 11.85 0.43
N PHE A 48 2.69 11.03 -0.04
CA PHE A 48 2.67 10.47 -1.39
C PHE A 48 1.34 9.75 -1.69
N GLY A 49 0.89 8.92 -0.74
CA GLY A 49 -0.36 8.19 -0.85
C GLY A 49 -1.58 9.09 -0.99
N LYS A 50 -1.64 10.18 -0.22
CA LYS A 50 -2.73 11.17 -0.29
C LYS A 50 -2.69 11.97 -1.59
N GLU A 51 -1.52 12.41 -2.03
CA GLU A 51 -1.35 13.18 -3.27
C GLU A 51 -1.69 12.35 -4.52
N HIS A 52 -1.40 11.04 -4.49
CA HIS A 52 -1.56 10.15 -5.63
C HIS A 52 -2.72 9.15 -5.45
N GLU A 53 -3.64 9.39 -4.51
CA GLU A 53 -4.70 8.44 -4.16
C GLU A 53 -5.53 8.03 -5.39
N LYS A 54 -5.88 8.98 -6.26
CA LYS A 54 -6.65 8.73 -7.48
C LYS A 54 -5.93 7.75 -8.42
N PHE A 55 -4.60 7.83 -8.51
CA PHE A 55 -3.80 6.88 -9.29
C PHE A 55 -3.75 5.52 -8.61
N LEU A 56 -3.49 5.50 -7.29
CA LEU A 56 -3.36 4.29 -6.50
C LEU A 56 -4.64 3.46 -6.49
N ARG A 57 -5.83 4.09 -6.50
CA ARG A 57 -7.14 3.43 -6.58
C ARG A 57 -7.33 2.55 -7.83
N ASN A 58 -6.51 2.72 -8.87
CA ASN A 58 -6.53 1.81 -10.03
C ASN A 58 -5.93 0.44 -9.74
N TYR A 59 -5.14 0.31 -8.67
CA TYR A 59 -4.40 -0.90 -8.31
C TYR A 59 -4.69 -1.39 -6.88
N LEU A 60 -4.99 -0.46 -5.97
CA LEU A 60 -5.19 -0.71 -4.54
C LEU A 60 -6.66 -0.50 -4.18
N GLU A 61 -7.17 -1.33 -3.26
CA GLU A 61 -8.56 -1.22 -2.83
C GLU A 61 -8.74 -0.13 -1.77
N LEU A 62 -7.80 -0.02 -0.83
CA LEU A 62 -7.76 1.01 0.22
C LEU A 62 -9.12 1.20 0.93
N PRO A 63 -9.69 0.13 1.53
CA PRO A 63 -11.03 0.18 2.12
C PRO A 63 -11.13 1.18 3.28
N ASN A 64 -10.01 1.44 3.97
CA ASN A 64 -9.90 2.37 5.08
C ASN A 64 -9.02 3.59 4.73
N GLY A 65 -8.90 3.93 3.45
CA GLY A 65 -8.04 5.01 2.98
C GLY A 65 -6.55 4.66 2.97
N ILE A 66 -5.72 5.69 2.87
CA ILE A 66 -4.25 5.60 2.88
C ILE A 66 -3.78 5.18 4.29
N PRO A 67 -3.00 4.09 4.42
CA PRO A 67 -2.33 3.74 5.67
C PRO A 67 -1.42 4.89 6.16
N SER A 68 -1.52 5.20 7.44
CA SER A 68 -0.68 6.16 8.18
C SER A 68 0.17 5.45 9.24
#